data_AF-A0A143PJI4-F1
#
_entry.id   AF-A0A143PJI4-F1
#
_cell.length_a   1.000
_cell.length_b   1.000
_cell.length_c   1.000
_cell.angle_alpha   90.00
_cell.angle_beta   90.00
_cell.angle_gamma   90.00
#
_symmetry.space_group_name_H-M   'P 1'
#
loop_
_entity.id
_entity.type
_entity.pdbx_description
1 polymer ?
#
loop_
_entity_poly.entity_id
_entity_poly.type
_entity_poly.pdbx_seq_one_letter_code
_entity_poly.pdbx_strand_id
1 'polypeptide(L)'
;MPTRRVHVLTTVRLVVLVSMILVQRNGAQGADGQSGAVPPPALDARRLSRTAEAQLGVLPAQPLYWHIYEYTSRAAAEAARGDRGTAAEVFGRHWLYAIADDQWRPAGGEKIALIGPLQVATDTAYTARYMEALFPWAGPQPYGDGSGHRHPGPEAWYVVSGAQCLETPNGLIVASAGWGAMVPDGWPMAISSVGGETRRALVLILHRSAESYSMAVDGTPRIPVSAVRDHRSHGVPHSDWKPQGLCAKWQR
;
A
#
# COMPACT_ATOMS: atom_id res chain seq x y z
N MET A 1 -16.51 -78.49 11.13
CA MET A 1 -15.66 -79.42 10.35
C MET A 1 -15.39 -78.81 8.99
N PRO A 2 -14.17 -78.93 8.44
CA PRO A 2 -13.57 -77.92 7.58
C PRO A 2 -13.37 -78.37 6.13
N THR A 3 -13.20 -77.42 5.21
CA THR A 3 -12.28 -77.59 4.08
C THR A 3 -11.61 -76.25 3.73
N ARG A 4 -10.27 -76.28 3.79
CA ARG A 4 -9.31 -75.23 3.42
C ARG A 4 -9.05 -75.23 1.91
N ARG A 5 -8.35 -74.16 1.49
CA ARG A 5 -7.35 -74.03 0.39
C ARG A 5 -7.87 -73.36 -0.89
N VAL A 6 -7.12 -72.49 -1.59
CA VAL A 6 -5.74 -71.96 -1.46
C VAL A 6 -5.64 -70.65 -2.28
N HIS A 7 -4.70 -69.79 -1.91
CA HIS A 7 -4.31 -68.55 -2.59
C HIS A 7 -3.73 -68.76 -3.99
N VAL A 8 -3.96 -67.77 -4.88
CA VAL A 8 -3.00 -67.42 -5.95
C VAL A 8 -2.80 -65.90 -5.93
N LEU A 9 -1.58 -65.48 -5.62
CA LEU A 9 -1.07 -64.12 -5.78
C LEU A 9 -0.74 -63.90 -7.26
N THR A 10 -1.13 -62.74 -7.81
CA THR A 10 -0.58 -62.25 -9.08
C THR A 10 0.03 -60.87 -8.84
N THR A 11 1.36 -60.84 -8.82
CA THR A 11 2.20 -59.66 -8.65
C THR A 11 2.34 -58.93 -9.99
N VAL A 12 1.89 -57.68 -10.08
CA VAL A 12 2.20 -56.80 -11.22
C VAL A 12 3.54 -56.13 -10.95
N ARG A 13 4.54 -56.45 -11.77
CA ARG A 13 5.85 -55.77 -11.77
C ARG A 13 5.78 -54.59 -12.74
N LEU A 14 5.85 -53.37 -12.21
CA LEU A 14 6.12 -52.16 -13.00
C LEU A 14 7.64 -51.99 -13.11
N VAL A 15 8.16 -52.05 -14.33
CA VAL A 15 9.55 -51.79 -14.67
C VAL A 15 9.74 -50.29 -14.81
N VAL A 16 10.56 -49.68 -13.96
CA VAL A 16 11.05 -48.29 -14.13
C VAL A 16 12.50 -48.38 -14.58
N LEU A 17 12.77 -47.97 -15.81
CA LEU A 17 14.11 -47.78 -16.34
C LEU A 17 14.74 -46.55 -15.66
N VAL A 18 15.83 -46.74 -14.92
CA VAL A 18 16.70 -45.66 -14.44
C VAL A 18 17.93 -45.64 -15.33
N SER A 19 18.01 -44.64 -16.21
CA SER A 19 19.21 -44.39 -17.01
C SER A 19 20.29 -43.77 -16.13
N MET A 20 21.38 -44.51 -15.91
CA MET A 20 22.62 -43.98 -15.34
C MET A 20 23.34 -43.13 -16.40
N ILE A 21 23.41 -41.82 -16.19
CA ILE A 21 24.37 -40.96 -16.89
C ILE A 21 25.59 -40.82 -15.98
N LEU A 22 26.69 -41.46 -16.38
CA LEU A 22 28.02 -41.23 -15.80
C LEU A 22 28.54 -39.89 -16.33
N VAL A 23 28.62 -38.86 -15.48
CA VAL A 23 29.42 -37.66 -15.77
C VAL A 23 30.76 -37.79 -15.06
N GLN A 24 31.82 -37.78 -15.85
CA GLN A 24 33.21 -37.85 -15.40
C GLN A 24 33.59 -36.63 -14.55
N ARG A 25 34.31 -36.88 -13.46
CA ARG A 25 35.01 -35.86 -12.67
C ARG A 25 36.29 -35.43 -13.40
N ASN A 26 36.39 -34.15 -13.75
CA ASN A 26 37.67 -33.47 -13.90
C ASN A 26 37.80 -32.46 -12.77
N GLY A 27 38.84 -32.62 -11.95
CA GLY A 27 39.21 -31.66 -10.92
C GLY A 27 40.10 -30.57 -11.50
N ALA A 28 39.93 -29.35 -11.00
CA ALA A 28 40.97 -28.33 -10.91
C ALA A 28 40.65 -27.40 -9.72
N GLN A 29 41.69 -27.06 -8.98
CA GLN A 29 41.68 -26.42 -7.66
C GLN A 29 41.39 -24.91 -7.70
N GLY A 30 40.80 -24.42 -6.59
CA GLY A 30 41.18 -23.16 -5.94
C GLY A 30 40.50 -21.87 -6.40
N ALA A 31 39.66 -21.28 -5.53
CA ALA A 31 39.75 -19.88 -5.10
C ALA A 31 38.58 -19.54 -4.15
N ASP A 32 38.94 -19.12 -2.94
CA ASP A 32 38.25 -18.23 -2.00
C ASP A 32 36.73 -18.31 -1.82
N GLY A 33 36.36 -18.70 -0.59
CA GLY A 33 35.06 -18.41 -0.02
C GLY A 33 34.84 -16.91 0.11
N GLN A 34 33.94 -16.38 -0.72
CA GLN A 34 33.18 -15.19 -0.39
C GLN A 34 31.74 -15.62 -0.19
N SER A 35 31.26 -15.48 1.04
CA SER A 35 29.84 -15.44 1.37
C SER A 35 29.21 -14.34 0.52
N GLY A 36 28.63 -14.71 -0.61
CA GLY A 36 27.85 -13.81 -1.44
C GLY A 36 26.58 -13.44 -0.70
N ALA A 37 26.59 -12.31 -0.01
CA ALA A 37 25.36 -11.65 0.37
C ALA A 37 24.57 -11.41 -0.94
N VAL A 38 23.37 -11.99 -1.02
CA VAL A 38 22.45 -11.70 -2.12
C VAL A 38 22.24 -10.17 -2.12
N PRO A 39 22.55 -9.46 -3.23
CA PRO A 39 22.31 -8.03 -3.29
C PRO A 39 20.81 -7.79 -3.03
N PRO A 40 20.43 -6.75 -2.27
CA PRO A 40 19.03 -6.44 -2.08
C PRO A 40 18.35 -6.28 -3.45
N PRO A 41 17.09 -6.72 -3.61
CA PRO A 41 16.38 -6.53 -4.87
C PRO A 41 16.49 -5.08 -5.31
N ALA A 42 16.78 -4.88 -6.59
CA ALA A 42 17.07 -3.57 -7.15
C ALA A 42 15.97 -2.54 -6.81
N LEU A 43 16.40 -1.31 -6.51
CA LEU A 43 15.55 -0.14 -6.26
C LEU A 43 14.55 0.15 -7.42
N ASP A 44 14.76 -0.46 -8.59
CA ASP A 44 14.01 -0.33 -9.84
C ASP A 44 12.59 -0.93 -9.82
N ALA A 45 12.22 -1.66 -8.78
CA ALA A 45 10.86 -2.21 -8.62
C ALA A 45 9.91 -1.32 -7.80
N ARG A 46 10.35 -0.15 -7.31
CA ARG A 46 9.46 0.79 -6.59
C ARG A 46 8.42 1.36 -7.56
N ARG A 47 7.15 1.33 -7.18
CA ARG A 47 6.04 1.91 -7.94
C ARG A 47 5.15 2.75 -7.04
N LEU A 48 5.04 4.03 -7.36
CA LEU A 48 4.05 4.94 -6.79
C LEU A 48 3.30 5.60 -7.94
N SER A 49 2.09 5.13 -8.21
CA SER A 49 1.33 5.52 -9.39
C SER A 49 -0.10 5.87 -9.03
N ARG A 50 -0.65 6.91 -9.68
CA ARG A 50 -2.08 7.21 -9.58
C ARG A 50 -2.88 6.16 -10.33
N THR A 51 -3.84 5.54 -9.65
CA THR A 51 -4.68 4.46 -10.20
C THR A 51 -6.06 4.97 -10.59
N ALA A 52 -6.57 5.98 -9.88
CA ALA A 52 -7.82 6.67 -10.19
C ALA A 52 -7.85 8.06 -9.56
N GLU A 53 -8.77 8.91 -10.02
CA GLU A 53 -9.04 10.22 -9.45
C GLU A 53 -10.52 10.57 -9.58
N ALA A 54 -11.09 11.21 -8.56
CA ALA A 54 -12.49 11.63 -8.55
C ALA A 54 -12.62 13.04 -7.95
N GLN A 55 -13.33 13.93 -8.66
CA GLN A 55 -13.73 15.21 -8.10
C GLN A 55 -14.93 14.99 -7.19
N LEU A 56 -14.79 15.32 -5.90
CA LEU A 56 -15.85 15.11 -4.92
C LEU A 56 -16.69 16.37 -4.71
N GLY A 57 -16.13 17.54 -5.02
CA GLY A 57 -16.74 18.83 -4.70
C GLY A 57 -16.71 19.08 -3.19
N VAL A 58 -17.66 19.89 -2.72
CA VAL A 58 -17.80 20.20 -1.28
C VAL A 58 -18.41 18.99 -0.57
N LEU A 59 -17.71 18.49 0.44
CA LEU A 59 -18.13 17.31 1.20
C LEU A 59 -19.16 17.68 2.28
N PRO A 60 -20.11 16.76 2.60
CA PRO A 60 -21.11 17.02 3.63
C PRO A 60 -20.48 17.14 5.01
N ALA A 61 -21.08 17.98 5.86
CA ALA A 61 -20.67 18.19 7.25
C ALA A 61 -21.06 17.04 8.18
N GLN A 62 -20.49 15.85 7.92
CA GLN A 62 -20.72 14.63 8.69
C GLN A 62 -19.45 13.78 8.74
N PRO A 63 -19.33 12.81 9.66
CA PRO A 63 -18.26 11.82 9.62
C PRO A 63 -18.26 11.07 8.29
N LEU A 64 -17.12 11.08 7.60
CA LEU A 64 -16.91 10.38 6.35
C LEU A 64 -15.80 9.34 6.50
N TYR A 65 -15.94 8.23 5.79
CA TYR A 65 -15.03 7.11 5.84
C TYR A 65 -14.66 6.71 4.42
N TRP A 66 -13.43 6.26 4.24
CA TRP A 66 -13.02 5.59 3.04
C TRP A 66 -13.39 4.11 3.13
N HIS A 67 -14.30 3.70 2.26
CA HIS A 67 -14.73 2.32 2.09
C HIS A 67 -13.88 1.65 1.03
N ILE A 68 -13.42 0.44 1.31
CA ILE A 68 -12.65 -0.38 0.38
C ILE A 68 -13.34 -1.73 0.24
N TYR A 69 -13.75 -2.04 -0.97
CA TYR A 69 -14.35 -3.31 -1.34
C TYR A 69 -13.53 -3.99 -2.42
N GLU A 70 -13.48 -5.31 -2.38
CA GLU A 70 -12.92 -6.14 -3.45
C GLU A 70 -14.04 -6.84 -4.23
N TYR A 71 -13.85 -6.93 -5.55
CA TYR A 71 -14.74 -7.60 -6.48
C TYR A 71 -13.97 -8.64 -7.29
N THR A 72 -14.71 -9.61 -7.81
CA THR A 72 -14.18 -10.66 -8.69
C THR A 72 -13.81 -10.14 -10.08
N SER A 73 -14.31 -8.96 -10.47
CA SER A 73 -13.96 -8.31 -11.75
C SER A 73 -14.11 -6.80 -11.65
N ARG A 74 -13.38 -6.06 -12.49
CA ARG A 74 -13.54 -4.61 -12.62
C ARG A 74 -14.96 -4.22 -13.04
N ALA A 75 -15.56 -4.96 -13.98
CA ALA A 75 -16.92 -4.68 -14.44
C ALA A 75 -17.96 -4.76 -13.32
N ALA A 76 -17.81 -5.72 -12.40
CA ALA A 76 -18.69 -5.83 -11.23
C ALA A 76 -18.51 -4.65 -10.26
N ALA A 77 -17.27 -4.22 -10.01
CA ALA A 77 -16.99 -3.04 -9.19
C ALA A 77 -17.59 -1.76 -9.80
N GLU A 78 -17.44 -1.58 -11.13
CA GLU A 78 -17.98 -0.43 -11.85
C GLU A 78 -19.52 -0.41 -11.81
N ALA A 79 -20.17 -1.56 -11.97
CA ALA A 79 -21.63 -1.66 -11.90
C ALA A 79 -22.17 -1.33 -10.49
N ALA A 80 -21.39 -1.61 -9.44
CA ALA A 80 -21.78 -1.38 -8.06
C ALA A 80 -21.39 0.01 -7.51
N ARG A 81 -20.65 0.82 -8.27
CA ARG A 81 -19.97 2.01 -7.74
C ARG A 81 -20.91 3.10 -7.22
N GLY A 82 -22.09 3.26 -7.84
CA GLY A 82 -22.98 4.39 -7.57
C GLY A 82 -22.31 5.75 -7.82
N ASP A 83 -22.96 6.84 -7.44
CA ASP A 83 -22.49 8.19 -7.82
C ASP A 83 -21.16 8.60 -7.16
N ARG A 84 -20.87 8.05 -5.98
CA ARG A 84 -19.68 8.41 -5.17
C ARG A 84 -18.57 7.35 -5.21
N GLY A 85 -18.76 6.29 -6.00
CA GLY A 85 -17.79 5.19 -6.09
C GLY A 85 -16.78 5.37 -7.22
N THR A 86 -15.58 4.89 -6.97
CA THR A 86 -14.46 4.84 -7.92
C THR A 86 -13.92 3.42 -7.98
N ALA A 87 -14.06 2.75 -9.12
CA ALA A 87 -13.45 1.44 -9.31
C ALA A 87 -12.00 1.58 -9.79
N ALA A 88 -11.14 0.64 -9.37
CA ALA A 88 -9.74 0.60 -9.77
C ALA A 88 -9.25 -0.85 -9.88
N GLU A 89 -8.20 -1.06 -10.67
CA GLU A 89 -7.49 -2.34 -10.71
C GLU A 89 -6.07 -2.11 -10.21
N VAL A 90 -5.71 -2.79 -9.13
CA VAL A 90 -4.44 -2.57 -8.43
C VAL A 90 -3.95 -3.91 -7.90
N PHE A 91 -2.68 -4.24 -8.16
CA PHE A 91 -2.05 -5.50 -7.77
C PHE A 91 -2.81 -6.75 -8.26
N GLY A 92 -3.40 -6.69 -9.45
CA GLY A 92 -4.18 -7.80 -10.03
C GLY A 92 -5.51 -8.06 -9.32
N ARG A 93 -5.97 -7.12 -8.50
CA ARG A 93 -7.24 -7.17 -7.76
C ARG A 93 -8.14 -6.03 -8.21
N HIS A 94 -9.45 -6.23 -8.10
CA HIS A 94 -10.44 -5.26 -8.53
C HIS A 94 -11.10 -4.62 -7.32
N TRP A 95 -10.96 -3.31 -7.21
CA TRP A 95 -11.34 -2.55 -6.04
C TRP A 95 -12.49 -1.61 -6.36
N LEU A 96 -13.35 -1.38 -5.37
CA LEU A 96 -14.27 -0.26 -5.34
C LEU A 96 -13.96 0.59 -4.10
N TYR A 97 -13.71 1.88 -4.35
CA TYR A 97 -13.53 2.89 -3.32
C TYR A 97 -14.76 3.78 -3.23
N ALA A 98 -15.14 4.19 -2.03
CA ALA A 98 -16.13 5.25 -1.85
C ALA A 98 -15.82 6.09 -0.61
N ILE A 99 -16.24 7.34 -0.64
CA ILE A 99 -16.19 8.25 0.52
C ILE A 99 -17.63 8.58 0.89
N ALA A 100 -18.05 8.07 2.03
CA ALA A 100 -19.43 8.13 2.49
C ALA A 100 -19.51 8.00 4.02
N ASP A 101 -20.70 8.09 4.60
CA ASP A 101 -20.93 7.71 6.00
C ASP A 101 -20.55 6.23 6.27
N ASP A 102 -20.54 5.84 7.54
CA ASP A 102 -20.17 4.50 7.99
C ASP A 102 -21.19 3.41 7.63
N GLN A 103 -22.41 3.78 7.24
CA GLN A 103 -23.49 2.87 6.88
C GLN A 103 -23.56 2.58 5.38
N TRP A 104 -22.91 3.38 4.53
CA TRP A 104 -22.88 3.15 3.09
C TRP A 104 -22.37 1.75 2.73
N ARG A 105 -23.07 1.07 1.82
CA ARG A 105 -22.68 -0.24 1.28
C ARG A 105 -22.97 -0.28 -0.23
N PRO A 106 -22.06 -0.82 -1.05
CA PRO A 106 -22.34 -1.07 -2.46
C PRO A 106 -23.13 -2.37 -2.63
N ALA A 107 -23.60 -2.63 -3.86
CA ALA A 107 -24.14 -3.94 -4.22
C ALA A 107 -23.00 -4.96 -4.37
N GLY A 108 -23.05 -6.05 -3.61
CA GLY A 108 -22.02 -7.11 -3.66
C GLY A 108 -20.64 -6.65 -3.17
N GLY A 109 -19.61 -7.41 -3.56
CA GLY A 109 -18.21 -7.18 -3.15
C GLY A 109 -17.93 -7.61 -1.71
N GLU A 110 -16.67 -7.95 -1.43
CA GLU A 110 -16.19 -8.21 -0.08
C GLU A 110 -15.74 -6.90 0.57
N LYS A 111 -16.21 -6.61 1.79
CA LYS A 111 -15.75 -5.44 2.54
C LYS A 111 -14.35 -5.71 3.09
N ILE A 112 -13.36 -4.96 2.63
CA ILE A 112 -11.97 -5.13 3.01
C ILE A 112 -11.58 -4.18 4.14
N ALA A 113 -11.96 -2.90 4.05
CA ALA A 113 -11.64 -1.92 5.08
C ALA A 113 -12.65 -0.77 5.13
N LEU A 114 -12.70 -0.15 6.32
CA LEU A 114 -13.38 1.12 6.58
C LEU A 114 -12.39 2.00 7.35
N ILE A 115 -11.90 3.07 6.73
CA ILE A 115 -10.85 3.93 7.32
C ILE A 115 -11.42 5.34 7.53
N GLY A 116 -11.38 5.81 8.77
CA GLY A 116 -11.88 7.14 9.15
C GLY A 116 -12.24 7.22 10.64
N PRO A 117 -12.89 8.32 11.07
CA PRO A 117 -13.41 9.39 10.22
C PRO A 117 -12.32 10.25 9.58
N LEU A 118 -12.48 10.55 8.29
CA LEU A 118 -11.61 11.44 7.53
C LEU A 118 -11.85 12.88 7.97
N GLN A 119 -10.77 13.56 8.36
CA GLN A 119 -10.85 14.97 8.77
C GLN A 119 -10.79 15.88 7.55
N VAL A 120 -11.93 16.44 7.16
CA VAL A 120 -12.09 17.33 6.00
C VAL A 120 -12.83 18.61 6.40
N ALA A 121 -12.52 19.72 5.70
CA ALA A 121 -13.29 20.95 5.83
C ALA A 121 -14.62 20.85 5.07
N THR A 122 -15.66 21.51 5.56
CA THR A 122 -17.04 21.41 5.02
C THR A 122 -17.41 22.51 4.04
N ASP A 123 -16.52 23.48 3.84
CA ASP A 123 -16.69 24.65 2.96
C ASP A 123 -15.73 24.62 1.77
N THR A 124 -15.02 23.51 1.59
CA THR A 124 -13.94 23.38 0.62
C THR A 124 -14.20 22.22 -0.33
N ALA A 125 -13.90 22.43 -1.62
CA ALA A 125 -13.98 21.37 -2.62
C ALA A 125 -12.76 20.43 -2.54
N TYR A 126 -13.00 19.13 -2.56
CA TYR A 126 -11.96 18.10 -2.52
C TYR A 126 -11.91 17.25 -3.79
N THR A 127 -10.71 16.79 -4.10
CA THR A 127 -10.42 15.74 -5.07
C THR A 127 -9.87 14.53 -4.33
N ALA A 128 -10.41 13.35 -4.61
CA ALA A 128 -9.82 12.08 -4.19
C ALA A 128 -8.83 11.59 -5.23
N ARG A 129 -7.57 11.43 -4.82
CA ARG A 129 -6.54 10.77 -5.60
C ARG A 129 -6.26 9.40 -4.99
N TYR A 130 -6.49 8.36 -5.78
CA TYR A 130 -6.18 6.99 -5.41
C TYR A 130 -4.85 6.58 -6.04
N MET A 131 -4.00 5.95 -5.25
CA MET A 131 -2.68 5.53 -5.68
C MET A 131 -2.38 4.11 -5.22
N GLU A 132 -1.51 3.45 -5.98
CA GLU A 132 -0.86 2.23 -5.58
C GLU A 132 0.57 2.53 -5.11
N ALA A 133 0.98 1.86 -4.04
CA ALA A 133 2.31 1.95 -3.49
C ALA A 133 2.91 0.54 -3.40
N LEU A 134 3.84 0.21 -4.29
CA LEU A 134 4.67 -0.99 -4.23
C LEU A 134 6.10 -0.59 -3.90
N PHE A 135 6.56 -0.99 -2.72
CA PHE A 135 7.92 -0.69 -2.28
C PHE A 135 8.58 -1.96 -1.78
N PRO A 136 9.53 -2.52 -2.55
CA PRO A 136 10.41 -3.56 -2.03
C PRO A 136 11.12 -3.07 -0.78
N TRP A 137 11.39 -4.01 0.14
CA TRP A 137 12.19 -3.71 1.31
C TRP A 137 13.61 -3.31 0.89
N ALA A 138 14.05 -2.13 1.34
CA ALA A 138 15.38 -1.60 1.09
C ALA A 138 16.01 -1.04 2.38
N GLY A 139 15.58 -1.57 3.53
CA GLY A 139 15.85 -0.97 4.84
C GLY A 139 14.76 0.02 5.27
N PRO A 140 14.82 0.50 6.52
CA PRO A 140 13.76 1.33 7.09
C PRO A 140 13.94 2.83 6.83
N GLN A 141 14.87 3.20 5.94
CA GLN A 141 15.10 4.60 5.59
C GLN A 141 13.86 5.20 4.92
N PRO A 142 13.54 6.47 5.20
CA PRO A 142 12.44 7.15 4.52
C PRO A 142 12.58 7.10 3.00
N TYR A 143 11.45 7.06 2.31
CA TYR A 143 11.39 7.16 0.85
C TYR A 143 11.68 8.58 0.34
N GLY A 144 12.06 8.66 -0.94
CA GLY A 144 12.46 9.90 -1.58
C GLY A 144 13.81 10.40 -1.07
N ASP A 145 13.94 11.71 -0.95
CA ASP A 145 15.07 12.43 -0.34
C ASP A 145 15.03 12.42 1.19
N GLY A 146 14.00 11.80 1.79
CA GLY A 146 13.81 11.72 3.23
C GLY A 146 13.45 13.03 3.92
N SER A 147 13.18 14.11 3.18
CA SER A 147 12.77 15.41 3.74
C SER A 147 11.33 15.41 4.29
N GLY A 148 10.53 14.43 3.90
CA GLY A 148 9.10 14.36 4.25
C GLY A 148 8.22 15.30 3.42
N HIS A 149 6.92 15.05 3.40
CA HIS A 149 5.94 15.83 2.64
C HIS A 149 4.65 16.01 3.43
N ARG A 150 3.77 16.87 2.93
CA ARG A 150 2.42 17.06 3.46
C ARG A 150 1.38 17.12 2.34
N HIS A 151 0.12 16.99 2.72
CA HIS A 151 -1.03 17.05 1.82
C HIS A 151 -2.00 18.15 2.29
N PRO A 152 -2.67 18.89 1.38
CA PRO A 152 -3.68 19.87 1.74
C PRO A 152 -5.03 19.16 1.92
N GLY A 153 -5.06 18.23 2.87
CA GLY A 153 -6.15 17.30 3.16
C GLY A 153 -5.60 15.98 3.71
N PRO A 154 -6.47 15.09 4.23
CA PRO A 154 -6.03 13.87 4.87
C PRO A 154 -5.49 12.85 3.86
N GLU A 155 -4.45 12.12 4.25
CA GLU A 155 -4.05 10.86 3.60
C GLU A 155 -4.53 9.68 4.45
N ALA A 156 -5.08 8.67 3.78
CA ALA A 156 -5.41 7.38 4.36
C ALA A 156 -4.80 6.26 3.52
N TRP A 157 -4.42 5.15 4.13
CA TRP A 157 -3.87 4.01 3.42
C TRP A 157 -4.34 2.68 4.01
N TYR A 158 -4.44 1.67 3.15
CA TYR A 158 -4.68 0.28 3.52
C TYR A 158 -3.49 -0.57 3.07
N VAL A 159 -2.92 -1.34 3.99
CA VAL A 159 -1.75 -2.19 3.70
C VAL A 159 -2.22 -3.56 3.23
N VAL A 160 -1.91 -3.87 1.97
CA VAL A 160 -2.20 -5.17 1.35
C VAL A 160 -1.15 -6.21 1.75
N SER A 161 0.13 -5.83 1.79
CA SER A 161 1.23 -6.69 2.24
C SER A 161 2.34 -5.86 2.89
N GLY A 162 3.15 -6.48 3.76
CA GLY A 162 4.22 -5.81 4.50
C GLY A 162 3.70 -4.85 5.58
N ALA A 163 4.43 -3.76 5.81
CA ALA A 163 4.04 -2.72 6.76
C ALA A 163 4.57 -1.35 6.36
N GLN A 164 3.81 -0.31 6.72
CA GLN A 164 4.10 1.10 6.50
C GLN A 164 4.25 1.80 7.85
N CYS A 165 5.30 2.58 8.00
CA CYS A 165 5.50 3.49 9.12
C CYS A 165 5.55 4.93 8.58
N LEU A 166 4.74 5.80 9.16
CA LEU A 166 4.87 7.24 9.03
C LEU A 166 5.49 7.80 10.29
N GLU A 167 6.55 8.57 10.13
CA GLU A 167 7.02 9.48 11.15
C GLU A 167 6.32 10.84 10.96
N THR A 168 5.72 11.35 12.03
CA THR A 168 5.05 12.65 12.07
C THR A 168 5.58 13.46 13.26
N PRO A 169 5.29 14.77 13.34
CA PRO A 169 5.62 15.56 14.53
C PRO A 169 5.05 15.02 15.85
N ASN A 170 3.96 14.24 15.79
CA ASN A 170 3.29 13.69 16.96
C ASN A 170 3.64 12.21 17.20
N GLY A 171 4.69 11.71 16.55
CA GLY A 171 5.18 10.34 16.70
C GLY A 171 4.89 9.46 15.49
N LEU A 172 4.93 8.14 15.72
CA LEU A 172 4.80 7.15 14.67
C LEU A 172 3.34 6.75 14.44
N ILE A 173 2.96 6.61 13.17
CA ILE A 173 1.72 5.97 12.74
C ILE A 173 2.10 4.75 11.92
N VAL A 174 1.74 3.55 12.38
CA VAL A 174 2.17 2.30 11.75
C VAL A 174 0.96 1.44 11.40
N ALA A 175 0.93 0.90 10.19
CA ALA A 175 -0.05 -0.10 9.76
C ALA A 175 0.67 -1.28 9.12
N SER A 176 0.18 -2.49 9.40
CA SER A 176 0.65 -3.75 8.81
C SER A 176 -0.43 -4.34 7.90
N ALA A 177 -0.09 -5.35 7.11
CA ALA A 177 -1.01 -6.06 6.24
C ALA A 177 -2.38 -6.35 6.91
N GLY A 178 -3.47 -6.04 6.21
CA GLY A 178 -4.84 -6.17 6.72
C GLY A 178 -5.34 -4.95 7.51
N TRP A 179 -4.48 -3.97 7.80
CA TRP A 179 -4.84 -2.77 8.54
C TRP A 179 -4.67 -1.51 7.70
N GLY A 180 -5.47 -0.50 8.03
CA GLY A 180 -5.33 0.84 7.50
C GLY A 180 -5.09 1.86 8.59
N ALA A 181 -4.56 3.01 8.20
CA ALA A 181 -4.37 4.17 9.06
C ALA A 181 -4.50 5.45 8.25
N MET A 182 -4.43 6.59 8.93
CA MET A 182 -4.58 7.91 8.33
C MET A 182 -3.70 8.94 9.02
N VAL A 183 -3.45 10.04 8.32
CA VAL A 183 -2.77 11.23 8.82
C VAL A 183 -3.63 12.46 8.45
N PRO A 184 -3.82 13.43 9.38
CA PRO A 184 -4.67 14.60 9.14
C PRO A 184 -4.12 15.58 8.08
N ASP A 185 -4.97 16.52 7.66
CA ASP A 185 -4.59 17.64 6.77
C ASP A 185 -3.37 18.39 7.30
N GLY A 186 -2.41 18.65 6.41
CA GLY A 186 -1.30 19.56 6.66
C GLY A 186 -0.18 18.99 7.53
N TRP A 187 -0.37 17.83 8.16
CA TRP A 187 0.68 17.19 8.95
C TRP A 187 1.81 16.75 8.03
N PRO A 188 3.06 17.17 8.27
CA PRO A 188 4.17 16.63 7.52
C PRO A 188 4.47 15.21 7.99
N MET A 189 4.92 14.39 7.05
CA MET A 189 5.20 12.99 7.29
C MET A 189 6.41 12.51 6.47
N ALA A 190 7.14 11.56 7.04
CA ALA A 190 8.14 10.79 6.33
C ALA A 190 7.75 9.32 6.34
N ILE A 191 7.74 8.72 5.15
CA ILE A 191 7.20 7.39 4.92
C ILE A 191 8.36 6.40 4.81
N SER A 192 8.32 5.33 5.59
CA SER A 192 9.18 4.16 5.42
C SER A 192 8.33 2.90 5.25
N SER A 193 8.87 1.87 4.60
CA SER A 193 8.45 0.51 4.95
C SER A 193 9.12 0.07 6.22
N VAL A 194 8.53 -0.91 6.90
CA VAL A 194 9.10 -1.59 8.06
C VAL A 194 8.84 -3.09 7.97
N GLY A 195 9.65 -3.90 8.66
CA GLY A 195 9.39 -5.33 8.82
C GLY A 195 9.81 -6.26 7.67
N GLY A 196 10.74 -5.84 6.80
CA GLY A 196 11.48 -6.75 5.90
C GLY A 196 10.77 -7.21 4.63
N GLU A 197 9.45 -7.07 4.56
CA GLU A 197 8.65 -7.52 3.41
C GLU A 197 8.41 -6.40 2.38
N THR A 198 8.12 -6.79 1.13
CA THR A 198 7.64 -5.85 0.12
C THR A 198 6.29 -5.26 0.55
N ARG A 199 6.28 -3.95 0.76
CA ARG A 199 5.08 -3.20 1.09
C ARG A 199 4.22 -3.00 -0.15
N ARG A 200 2.97 -3.42 -0.07
CA ARG A 200 1.90 -3.04 -1.01
C ARG A 200 0.82 -2.30 -0.24
N ALA A 201 0.45 -1.12 -0.70
CA ALA A 201 -0.63 -0.36 -0.10
C ALA A 201 -1.51 0.31 -1.16
N LEU A 202 -2.79 0.41 -0.84
CA LEU A 202 -3.74 1.30 -1.49
C LEU A 202 -3.69 2.61 -0.72
N VAL A 203 -3.61 3.74 -1.43
CA VAL A 203 -3.50 5.07 -0.82
C VAL A 203 -4.62 5.95 -1.34
N LEU A 204 -5.29 6.65 -0.42
CA LEU A 204 -6.20 7.75 -0.68
C LEU A 204 -5.54 9.04 -0.19
N ILE A 205 -5.36 10.00 -1.09
CA ILE A 205 -5.05 11.38 -0.73
C ILE A 205 -6.29 12.20 -1.07
N LEU A 206 -6.94 12.74 -0.03
CA LEU A 206 -7.86 13.85 -0.22
C LEU A 206 -7.06 15.12 -0.23
N HIS A 207 -7.23 15.91 -1.29
CA HIS A 207 -6.61 17.22 -1.37
C HIS A 207 -7.64 18.25 -1.80
N ARG A 208 -7.51 19.47 -1.28
CA ARG A 208 -8.27 20.64 -1.74
C ARG A 208 -8.07 20.77 -3.26
N SER A 209 -9.16 20.85 -4.01
CA SER A 209 -9.12 20.74 -5.48
C SER A 209 -8.32 21.87 -6.14
N ALA A 210 -8.19 23.01 -5.46
CA ALA A 210 -7.42 24.16 -5.92
C ALA A 210 -5.90 24.04 -5.68
N GLU A 211 -5.44 23.00 -4.99
CA GLU A 211 -4.04 22.85 -4.57
C GLU A 211 -3.40 21.58 -5.12
N SER A 212 -2.06 21.59 -5.18
CA SER A 212 -1.30 20.38 -5.50
C SER A 212 -1.53 19.32 -4.44
N TYR A 213 -1.72 18.08 -4.88
CA TYR A 213 -2.01 16.98 -3.96
C TYR A 213 -0.89 16.72 -2.96
N SER A 214 0.37 17.06 -3.26
CA SER A 214 1.54 16.87 -2.38
C SER A 214 2.47 18.08 -2.40
N MET A 215 2.97 18.45 -1.22
CA MET A 215 3.86 19.61 -1.00
C MET A 215 5.08 19.20 -0.17
N ALA A 216 6.21 19.88 -0.35
CA ALA A 216 7.32 19.79 0.60
C ALA A 216 6.91 20.37 1.97
N VAL A 217 7.64 20.00 3.02
CA VAL A 217 7.35 20.47 4.39
C VAL A 217 7.40 22.00 4.49
N ASP A 218 8.34 22.64 3.77
CA ASP A 218 8.51 24.10 3.71
C ASP A 218 7.44 24.84 2.90
N GLY A 219 6.51 24.12 2.28
CA GLY A 219 5.42 24.69 1.48
C GLY A 219 5.76 24.93 0.01
N THR A 220 6.96 24.59 -0.44
CA THR A 220 7.24 24.54 -1.87
C THR A 220 6.54 23.32 -2.48
N PRO A 221 5.74 23.48 -3.56
CA PRO A 221 5.24 22.34 -4.31
C PRO A 221 6.43 21.52 -4.85
N ARG A 222 6.39 20.19 -4.70
CA ARG A 222 7.39 19.32 -5.36
C ARG A 222 7.23 19.26 -6.89
N ILE A 223 6.18 19.90 -7.43
CA ILE A 223 5.84 20.05 -8.85
C ILE A 223 5.52 21.53 -9.09
N PRO A 224 6.03 22.19 -10.14
CA PRO A 224 5.79 23.62 -10.33
C PRO A 224 4.30 23.92 -10.56
N VAL A 225 3.68 24.71 -9.70
CA VAL A 225 2.40 25.38 -9.97
C VAL A 225 2.49 26.83 -9.53
N SER A 226 2.24 27.74 -10.47
CA SER A 226 2.08 29.17 -10.25
C SER A 226 0.75 29.47 -9.55
N ALA A 227 0.82 30.27 -8.50
CA ALA A 227 -0.27 31.01 -7.85
C ALA A 227 -1.36 30.19 -7.13
N VAL A 228 -1.16 29.97 -5.83
CA VAL A 228 -2.27 29.86 -4.84
C VAL A 228 -1.83 30.60 -3.56
N ARG A 229 -2.67 31.51 -3.07
CA ARG A 229 -2.47 32.21 -1.80
C ARG A 229 -2.84 31.27 -0.64
N ASP A 230 -1.93 31.17 0.31
CA ASP A 230 -2.03 30.40 1.55
C ASP A 230 -3.19 30.90 2.43
N HIS A 231 -4.27 30.10 2.49
CA HIS A 231 -5.21 30.15 3.60
C HIS A 231 -4.79 29.12 4.64
N ARG A 232 -3.91 29.61 5.52
CA ARG A 232 -3.50 29.09 6.82
C ARG A 232 -4.41 27.99 7.35
N SER A 233 -3.89 26.77 7.38
CA SER A 233 -4.27 25.78 8.37
C SER A 233 -4.12 26.41 9.76
N HIS A 234 -5.24 26.59 10.46
CA HIS A 234 -5.25 27.11 11.82
C HIS A 234 -4.56 26.11 12.77
N GLY A 235 -3.27 26.36 13.07
CA GLY A 235 -2.47 25.65 14.09
C GLY A 235 -1.02 25.36 13.64
N VAL A 236 -0.08 26.27 13.90
CA VAL A 236 1.37 26.18 13.57
C VAL A 236 2.12 25.32 14.62
N PRO A 237 3.03 24.35 14.28
CA PRO A 237 4.50 24.57 14.26
C PRO A 237 5.34 23.55 13.41
N HIS A 238 4.89 23.13 12.23
CA HIS A 238 5.56 22.02 11.52
C HIS A 238 6.24 22.37 10.19
N SER A 239 6.31 23.65 9.82
CA SER A 239 7.07 24.08 8.62
C SER A 239 8.57 23.77 8.72
N ASP A 240 9.10 23.68 9.95
CA ASP A 240 10.50 23.39 10.22
C ASP A 240 10.72 21.94 10.71
N TRP A 241 9.66 21.12 10.69
CA TRP A 241 9.78 19.73 11.11
C TRP A 241 10.71 18.97 10.18
N LYS A 242 11.59 18.15 10.76
CA LYS A 242 12.46 17.24 10.04
C LYS A 242 12.32 15.83 10.61
N PRO A 243 12.26 14.81 9.75
CA PRO A 243 12.27 13.43 10.19
C PRO A 243 13.55 13.13 11.00
N GLN A 244 13.38 12.44 12.12
CA GLN A 244 14.43 11.97 13.02
C GLN A 244 14.82 10.50 12.77
N GLY A 245 14.19 9.85 11.79
CA GLY A 245 14.45 8.45 11.45
C GLY A 245 13.87 7.48 12.47
N LEU A 246 12.75 7.83 13.13
CA LEU A 246 12.10 7.02 14.15
C LEU A 246 11.59 5.69 13.59
N CYS A 247 11.12 5.66 12.34
CA CYS A 247 10.73 4.42 11.67
C CYS A 247 11.89 3.43 11.53
N ALA A 248 13.15 3.89 11.49
CA ALA A 248 14.33 3.03 11.48
C ALA A 248 14.60 2.29 12.79
N LYS A 249 14.05 2.82 13.88
CA LYS A 249 14.17 2.24 15.23
C LYS A 249 12.94 1.42 15.61
N TRP A 250 11.90 1.42 14.78
CA TRP A 250 10.70 0.67 15.06
C TRP A 250 10.96 -0.84 14.97
N GLN A 251 10.76 -1.52 16.09
CA GLN A 251 10.84 -2.98 16.21
C GLN A 251 9.41 -3.48 16.49
N ARG A 252 8.99 -4.53 15.78
CA ARG A 252 7.75 -5.26 16.11
C ARG A 252 7.99 -6.20 17.29
#